data_AF-A0A1C6NWQ6-F1
#
_entry.id   AF-A0A1C6NWQ6-F1
#
_cell.length_a   1.000
_cell.length_b   1.000
_cell.length_c   1.000
_cell.angle_alpha   90.00
_cell.angle_beta   90.00
_cell.angle_gamma   90.00
#
_symmetry.space_group_name_H-M   'P 1'
#
loop_
_entity.id
_entity.type
_entity.pdbx_description
1 polymer ?
#
loop_
_entity_poly.entity_id
_entity_poly.type
_entity_poly.pdbx_seq_one_letter_code
_entity_poly.pdbx_strand_id
1 'polypeptide(L)'
;MIGLLMGQSRAIVAGATLNPKDQMALHRGLMQQFITQGAKLSINPIQQVQKDALESGVEASRYDGLLADPDFKKREQNLFLVALNFLSLHERCHFGLDHGSKIDSILKQPVASQAIARHKLELDADKCAMDIINADEEGFAASPISYFGLLMTVTTQVIVSYASPESSSHPSTRTRLAEAQTRVLQFVSAKQGPGTEKYKGTIEGVGAYMADMIDFADANRAPRSKER
;
A
#
# COMPACT_ATOMS: atom_id res chain seq x y z
N MET A 1 -8.07 -9.25 -1.47
CA MET A 1 -6.94 -8.47 -0.92
C MET A 1 -5.60 -9.20 -1.06
N ILE A 2 -5.45 -10.44 -0.57
CA ILE A 2 -4.18 -11.21 -0.65
C ILE A 2 -3.59 -11.27 -2.07
N GLY A 3 -4.39 -11.65 -3.08
CA GLY A 3 -3.92 -11.72 -4.46
C GLY A 3 -3.44 -10.37 -5.02
N LEU A 4 -4.06 -9.26 -4.61
CA LEU A 4 -3.66 -7.91 -5.00
C LEU A 4 -2.35 -7.49 -4.33
N LEU A 5 -2.14 -7.82 -3.05
CA LEU A 5 -0.88 -7.53 -2.34
C LEU A 5 0.29 -8.31 -2.95
N MET A 6 0.06 -9.58 -3.28
CA MET A 6 1.07 -10.38 -3.98
C MET A 6 1.33 -9.84 -5.40
N GLY A 7 0.28 -9.45 -6.12
CA GLY A 7 0.39 -8.81 -7.43
C GLY A 7 1.21 -7.51 -7.38
N GLN A 8 0.95 -6.62 -6.43
CA GLN A 8 1.73 -5.40 -6.24
C GLN A 8 3.18 -5.70 -5.89
N SER A 9 3.43 -6.69 -5.03
CA SER A 9 4.79 -7.12 -4.66
C SER A 9 5.57 -7.57 -5.89
N ARG A 10 4.94 -8.41 -6.73
CA ARG A 10 5.50 -8.82 -8.03
C ARG A 10 5.76 -7.63 -8.93
N ALA A 11 4.78 -6.74 -9.08
CA ALA A 11 4.84 -5.62 -10.00
C ALA A 11 5.98 -4.66 -9.67
N ILE A 12 6.20 -4.37 -8.38
CA ILE A 12 7.28 -3.50 -7.90
C ILE A 12 8.65 -4.15 -8.17
N VAL A 13 8.84 -5.41 -7.75
CA VAL A 13 10.14 -6.08 -7.91
C VAL A 13 10.45 -6.35 -9.38
N ALA A 14 9.46 -6.78 -10.16
CA ALA A 14 9.61 -7.02 -11.60
C ALA A 14 9.83 -5.71 -12.37
N GLY A 15 9.11 -4.65 -12.04
CA GLY A 15 9.28 -3.34 -12.67
C GLY A 15 10.69 -2.78 -12.44
N ALA A 16 11.18 -2.84 -11.19
CA ALA A 16 12.53 -2.42 -10.85
C ALA A 16 13.62 -3.24 -11.56
N THR A 17 13.36 -4.53 -11.84
CA THR A 17 14.33 -5.42 -12.48
C THR A 17 14.29 -5.33 -14.01
N LEU A 18 13.11 -5.20 -14.60
CA LEU A 18 12.89 -5.27 -16.05
C LEU A 18 12.97 -3.91 -16.73
N ASN A 19 12.56 -2.84 -16.03
CA ASN A 19 12.52 -1.48 -16.56
C ASN A 19 13.09 -0.45 -15.56
N PRO A 20 14.43 -0.30 -15.51
CA PRO A 20 15.08 0.64 -14.59
C PRO A 20 14.68 2.11 -14.79
N LYS A 21 14.19 2.47 -15.99
CA LYS A 21 13.78 3.84 -16.35
C LYS A 21 12.38 4.20 -15.81
N ASP A 22 11.48 3.23 -15.67
CA ASP A 22 10.16 3.39 -15.05
C ASP A 22 9.84 2.15 -14.19
N GLN A 23 10.45 2.11 -13.01
CA GLN A 23 10.39 0.96 -12.09
C GLN A 23 8.98 0.68 -11.58
N MET A 24 8.07 1.67 -11.66
CA MET A 24 6.69 1.56 -11.20
C MET A 24 5.69 1.29 -12.32
N ALA A 25 6.12 1.12 -13.58
CA ALA A 25 5.21 0.95 -14.72
C ALA A 25 4.22 -0.21 -14.55
N LEU A 26 4.72 -1.38 -14.15
CA LEU A 26 3.87 -2.58 -13.93
C LEU A 26 2.92 -2.38 -12.75
N HIS A 27 3.39 -1.74 -11.67
CA HIS A 27 2.55 -1.45 -10.52
C HIS A 27 1.45 -0.45 -10.89
N ARG A 28 1.79 0.61 -11.64
CA ARG A 28 0.83 1.60 -12.15
C ARG A 28 -0.23 0.95 -13.02
N GLY A 29 0.16 0.08 -13.96
CA GLY A 29 -0.77 -0.68 -14.80
C GLY A 29 -1.75 -1.52 -13.97
N LEU A 30 -1.23 -2.30 -13.01
CA LEU A 30 -2.04 -3.12 -12.12
C LEU A 30 -3.04 -2.27 -11.31
N MET A 31 -2.57 -1.18 -10.68
CA MET A 31 -3.42 -0.35 -9.83
C MET A 31 -4.47 0.42 -10.64
N GLN A 32 -4.15 0.89 -11.84
CA GLN A 32 -5.12 1.53 -12.72
C GLN A 32 -6.24 0.58 -13.14
N GLN A 33 -5.92 -0.69 -13.47
CA GLN A 33 -6.94 -1.70 -13.74
C GLN A 33 -7.86 -1.91 -12.53
N PHE A 34 -7.28 -1.95 -11.32
CA PHE A 34 -8.05 -2.12 -10.09
C PHE A 34 -8.98 -0.94 -9.79
N ILE A 35 -8.47 0.29 -9.95
CA ILE A 35 -9.22 1.54 -9.72
C ILE A 35 -10.37 1.70 -10.71
N THR A 36 -10.11 1.48 -11.99
CA THR A 36 -11.09 1.71 -13.07
C THR A 36 -12.10 0.57 -13.22
N GLN A 37 -12.00 -0.47 -12.38
CA GLN A 37 -12.69 -1.75 -12.59
C GLN A 37 -12.54 -2.26 -14.03
N GLY A 38 -11.33 -2.11 -14.59
CA GLY A 38 -11.06 -2.39 -15.99
C GLY A 38 -11.43 -3.83 -16.37
N ALA A 39 -11.80 -4.05 -17.64
CA ALA A 39 -12.20 -5.36 -18.15
C ALA A 39 -11.14 -6.48 -17.91
N LYS A 40 -9.88 -6.08 -17.67
CA LYS A 40 -8.76 -6.99 -17.40
C LYS A 40 -8.75 -7.55 -15.96
N LEU A 41 -9.60 -7.06 -15.04
CA LEU A 41 -9.72 -7.61 -13.67
C LEU A 41 -10.36 -9.01 -13.59
N SER A 42 -10.86 -9.54 -14.71
CA SER A 42 -11.26 -10.95 -14.85
C SER A 42 -10.07 -11.91 -14.70
N ILE A 43 -8.84 -11.41 -14.79
CA ILE A 43 -7.59 -12.16 -14.62
C ILE A 43 -7.06 -11.93 -13.19
N ASN A 44 -6.50 -12.97 -12.57
CA ASN A 44 -5.83 -12.84 -11.26
C ASN A 44 -4.75 -11.73 -11.32
N PRO A 45 -4.64 -10.82 -10.32
CA PRO A 45 -3.62 -9.76 -10.26
C PRO A 45 -2.20 -10.20 -10.63
N ILE A 46 -1.78 -11.41 -10.24
CA ILE A 46 -0.44 -11.94 -10.55
C ILE A 46 -0.25 -12.18 -12.06
N GLN A 47 -1.26 -12.75 -12.71
CA GLN A 47 -1.26 -12.99 -14.15
C GLN A 47 -1.37 -11.68 -14.93
N GLN A 48 -2.08 -10.69 -14.37
CA GLN A 48 -2.17 -9.36 -14.97
C GLN A 48 -0.78 -8.69 -15.04
N VAL A 49 0.04 -8.80 -13.99
CA VAL A 49 1.43 -8.28 -14.01
C VAL A 49 2.28 -8.92 -15.10
N GLN A 50 2.17 -10.25 -15.29
CA GLN A 50 2.88 -10.94 -16.37
C GLN A 50 2.41 -10.42 -17.73
N LYS A 51 1.10 -10.33 -17.94
CA LYS A 51 0.53 -9.83 -19.18
C LYS A 51 1.01 -8.43 -19.50
N ASP A 52 0.98 -7.51 -18.52
CA ASP A 52 1.44 -6.13 -18.71
C ASP A 52 2.95 -6.07 -18.99
N ALA A 53 3.76 -6.95 -18.39
CA ALA A 53 5.18 -7.05 -18.71
C ALA A 53 5.41 -7.47 -20.18
N LEU A 54 4.70 -8.49 -20.66
CA LEU A 54 4.79 -8.94 -22.05
C LEU A 54 4.29 -7.87 -23.04
N GLU A 55 3.16 -7.22 -22.73
CA GLU A 55 2.59 -6.11 -23.52
C GLU A 55 3.55 -4.91 -23.56
N SER A 56 4.38 -4.71 -22.53
CA SER A 56 5.44 -3.68 -22.50
C SER A 56 6.72 -4.05 -23.27
N GLY A 57 6.75 -5.21 -23.94
CA GLY A 57 7.87 -5.67 -24.77
C GLY A 57 8.91 -6.52 -24.04
N VAL A 58 8.63 -6.99 -22.82
CA VAL A 58 9.48 -7.97 -22.15
C VAL A 58 9.31 -9.33 -22.83
N GLU A 59 10.40 -9.95 -23.25
CA GLU A 59 10.36 -11.32 -23.81
C GLU A 59 9.89 -12.34 -22.76
N ALA A 60 9.07 -13.30 -23.18
CA ALA A 60 8.55 -14.34 -22.28
C ALA A 60 9.66 -15.13 -21.59
N SER A 61 10.70 -15.51 -22.32
CA SER A 61 11.88 -16.20 -21.78
C SER A 61 12.61 -15.38 -20.70
N ARG A 62 12.70 -14.06 -20.88
CA ARG A 62 13.30 -13.14 -19.90
C ARG A 62 12.44 -13.03 -18.65
N TYR A 63 11.12 -12.97 -18.80
CA TYR A 63 10.20 -12.94 -17.68
C TYR A 63 10.19 -14.28 -16.91
N ASP A 64 10.20 -15.40 -17.61
CA ASP A 64 10.28 -16.74 -17.00
C ASP A 64 11.62 -16.94 -16.28
N GLY A 65 12.71 -16.45 -16.86
CA GLY A 65 14.03 -16.42 -16.21
C GLY A 65 14.02 -15.60 -14.91
N LEU A 66 13.34 -14.46 -14.90
CA LEU A 66 13.14 -13.65 -13.69
C LEU A 66 12.36 -14.42 -12.61
N LEU A 67 11.29 -15.12 -12.99
CA LEU A 67 10.51 -15.94 -12.05
C LEU A 67 11.27 -17.17 -11.55
N ALA A 68 12.29 -17.63 -12.27
CA ALA A 68 13.16 -18.72 -11.85
C ALA A 68 14.28 -18.26 -10.89
N ASP A 69 14.59 -16.97 -10.84
CA ASP A 69 15.62 -16.39 -9.98
C ASP A 69 15.23 -16.48 -8.47
N PRO A 70 16.03 -17.19 -7.64
CA PRO A 70 15.79 -17.27 -6.20
C PRO A 70 15.81 -15.91 -5.48
N ASP A 71 16.66 -14.98 -5.92
CA ASP A 71 16.76 -13.66 -5.31
C ASP A 71 15.55 -12.79 -5.64
N PHE A 72 15.02 -12.90 -6.85
CA PHE A 72 13.75 -12.30 -7.22
C PHE A 72 12.62 -12.80 -6.32
N LYS A 73 12.46 -14.14 -6.20
CA LYS A 73 11.43 -14.74 -5.34
C LYS A 73 11.55 -14.29 -3.90
N LYS A 74 12.76 -14.23 -3.36
CA LYS A 74 13.01 -13.77 -2.00
C LYS A 74 12.58 -12.32 -1.80
N ARG A 75 12.88 -11.42 -2.74
CA ARG A 75 12.45 -10.01 -2.68
C ARG A 75 10.93 -9.87 -2.77
N GLU A 76 10.31 -10.57 -3.71
CA GLU A 76 8.85 -10.60 -3.87
C GLU A 76 8.15 -11.08 -2.59
N GLN A 77 8.60 -12.21 -2.05
CA GLN A 77 8.04 -12.80 -0.83
C GLN A 77 8.25 -11.90 0.39
N ASN A 78 9.44 -11.31 0.55
CA ASN A 78 9.70 -10.39 1.64
C ASN A 78 8.77 -9.18 1.59
N LEU A 79 8.60 -8.58 0.42
CA LEU A 79 7.72 -7.41 0.25
C LEU A 79 6.26 -7.76 0.57
N PHE A 80 5.79 -8.93 0.11
CA PHE A 80 4.46 -9.44 0.41
C PHE A 80 4.25 -9.72 1.91
N LEU A 81 5.21 -10.40 2.55
CA LEU A 81 5.12 -10.75 3.98
C LEU A 81 5.13 -9.50 4.88
N VAL A 82 5.86 -8.47 4.50
CA VAL A 82 5.91 -7.22 5.26
C VAL A 82 4.59 -6.45 5.15
N ALA A 83 3.97 -6.44 3.97
CA ALA A 83 2.62 -5.89 3.79
C ALA A 83 1.59 -6.64 4.66
N LEU A 84 1.66 -7.98 4.69
CA LEU A 84 0.81 -8.80 5.57
C LEU A 84 1.07 -8.56 7.05
N ASN A 85 2.33 -8.38 7.45
CA ASN A 85 2.69 -8.09 8.82
C ASN A 85 2.08 -6.76 9.28
N PHE A 86 2.20 -5.72 8.44
CA PHE A 86 1.56 -4.43 8.72
C PHE A 86 0.04 -4.55 8.83
N LEU A 87 -0.63 -5.23 7.89
CA LEU A 87 -2.08 -5.47 7.98
C LEU A 87 -2.47 -6.15 9.29
N SER A 88 -1.75 -7.21 9.65
CA SER A 88 -2.04 -7.98 10.85
C SER A 88 -1.87 -7.14 12.12
N LEU A 89 -0.84 -6.29 12.16
CA LEU A 89 -0.59 -5.39 13.28
C LEU A 89 -1.60 -4.24 13.34
N HIS A 90 -1.98 -3.67 12.20
CA HIS A 90 -3.04 -2.65 12.13
C HIS A 90 -4.35 -3.18 12.74
N GLU A 91 -4.80 -4.37 12.33
CA GLU A 91 -6.00 -4.98 12.91
C GLU A 91 -5.82 -5.28 14.41
N ARG A 92 -4.66 -5.80 14.83
CA ARG A 92 -4.36 -6.00 16.26
C ARG A 92 -4.40 -4.69 17.06
N CYS A 93 -3.98 -3.58 16.48
CA CYS A 93 -4.02 -2.27 17.12
C CYS A 93 -5.46 -1.77 17.30
N HIS A 94 -6.40 -2.10 16.40
CA HIS A 94 -7.83 -1.84 16.67
C HIS A 94 -8.31 -2.55 17.94
N PHE A 95 -7.87 -3.78 18.19
CA PHE A 95 -8.18 -4.49 19.44
C PHE A 95 -7.46 -3.88 20.64
N GLY A 96 -6.14 -3.66 20.53
CA GLY A 96 -5.32 -3.15 21.63
C GLY A 96 -5.68 -1.74 22.09
N LEU A 97 -6.19 -0.90 21.18
CA LEU A 97 -6.65 0.46 21.46
C LEU A 97 -8.15 0.55 21.78
N ASP A 98 -8.82 -0.61 21.88
CA ASP A 98 -10.25 -0.74 22.15
C ASP A 98 -11.11 0.11 21.19
N HIS A 99 -10.83 0.03 19.88
CA HIS A 99 -11.59 0.75 18.86
C HIS A 99 -13.00 0.19 18.69
N GLY A 100 -13.19 -1.11 18.92
CA GLY A 100 -14.49 -1.77 18.84
C GLY A 100 -15.53 -1.15 19.78
N SER A 101 -15.17 -0.90 21.05
CA SER A 101 -16.09 -0.28 22.03
C SER A 101 -16.47 1.16 21.67
N LYS A 102 -15.62 1.85 20.91
CA LYS A 102 -15.84 3.24 20.49
C LYS A 102 -16.84 3.35 19.32
N ILE A 103 -17.04 2.29 18.53
CA ILE A 103 -17.91 2.32 17.34
C ILE A 103 -19.35 2.70 17.70
N ASP A 104 -19.91 2.13 18.75
CA ASP A 104 -21.30 2.44 19.17
C ASP A 104 -21.48 3.91 19.56
N SER A 105 -20.45 4.50 20.19
CA SER A 105 -20.44 5.92 20.53
C SER A 105 -20.35 6.80 19.28
N ILE A 106 -19.60 6.36 18.26
CA ILE A 106 -19.43 7.09 17.00
C ILE A 106 -20.72 7.03 16.19
N LEU A 107 -21.39 5.87 16.12
CA LEU A 107 -22.65 5.71 15.39
C LEU A 107 -23.79 6.61 15.90
N LYS A 108 -23.70 7.09 17.14
CA LYS A 108 -24.65 8.04 17.74
C LYS A 108 -24.36 9.51 17.36
N GLN A 109 -23.21 9.80 16.76
CA GLN A 109 -22.84 11.16 16.33
C GLN A 109 -23.50 11.51 14.98
N PRO A 110 -23.61 12.80 14.62
CA PRO A 110 -24.04 13.21 13.28
C PRO A 110 -23.17 12.58 12.19
N VAL A 111 -23.77 12.18 11.05
CA VAL A 111 -23.09 11.45 9.96
C VAL A 111 -21.77 12.11 9.52
N ALA A 112 -21.73 13.44 9.42
CA ALA A 112 -20.53 14.19 9.07
C ALA A 112 -19.39 14.01 10.10
N SER A 113 -19.72 13.91 11.39
CA SER A 113 -18.76 13.68 12.48
C SER A 113 -18.32 12.22 12.57
N GLN A 114 -19.16 11.27 12.15
CA GLN A 114 -18.82 9.84 12.16
C GLN A 114 -17.59 9.55 11.30
N ALA A 115 -17.52 10.14 10.11
CA ALA A 115 -16.39 9.96 9.20
C ALA A 115 -15.08 10.46 9.80
N ILE A 116 -15.09 11.62 10.45
CA ILE A 116 -13.93 12.20 11.14
C ILE A 116 -13.50 11.32 12.31
N ALA A 117 -14.45 10.87 13.13
CA ALA A 117 -14.16 10.03 14.29
C ALA A 117 -13.59 8.67 13.88
N ARG A 118 -14.19 8.01 12.87
CA ARG A 118 -13.65 6.76 12.30
C ARG A 118 -12.27 6.95 11.71
N HIS A 119 -12.03 8.04 10.98
CA HIS A 119 -10.71 8.36 10.44
C HIS A 119 -9.65 8.48 11.54
N LYS A 120 -10.00 9.07 12.68
CA LYS A 120 -9.08 9.13 13.83
C LYS A 120 -8.72 7.74 14.36
N LEU A 121 -9.69 6.82 14.44
CA LEU A 121 -9.42 5.43 14.83
C LEU A 121 -8.44 4.75 13.86
N GLU A 122 -8.57 4.99 12.55
CA GLU A 122 -7.65 4.46 11.55
C GLU A 122 -6.22 5.00 11.72
N LEU A 123 -6.08 6.31 11.94
CA LEU A 123 -4.77 6.94 12.18
C LEU A 123 -4.12 6.42 13.47
N ASP A 124 -4.91 6.22 14.52
CA ASP A 124 -4.43 5.67 15.79
C ASP A 124 -3.96 4.21 15.62
N ALA A 125 -4.67 3.41 14.83
CA ALA A 125 -4.29 2.03 14.51
C ALA A 125 -3.02 1.96 13.63
N ASP A 126 -2.95 2.78 12.59
CA ASP A 126 -1.76 2.93 11.73
C ASP A 126 -0.53 3.31 12.55
N LYS A 127 -0.70 4.30 13.45
CA LYS A 127 0.35 4.74 14.38
C LYS A 127 0.84 3.61 15.26
N CYS A 128 -0.07 2.90 15.92
CA CYS A 128 0.28 1.80 16.80
C CYS A 128 1.03 0.69 16.03
N ALA A 129 0.58 0.33 14.83
CA ALA A 129 1.25 -0.67 14.00
C ALA A 129 2.65 -0.22 13.58
N MET A 130 2.80 1.04 13.17
CA MET A 130 4.09 1.66 12.86
C MET A 130 5.05 1.61 14.04
N ASP A 131 4.60 2.01 15.22
CA ASP A 131 5.44 2.09 16.41
C ASP A 131 5.95 0.68 16.81
N ILE A 132 5.09 -0.35 16.70
CA ILE A 132 5.48 -1.75 16.95
C ILE A 132 6.52 -2.24 15.93
N ILE A 133 6.29 -2.01 14.63
CA ILE A 133 7.20 -2.50 13.59
C ILE A 133 8.54 -1.77 13.67
N ASN A 134 8.52 -0.45 13.87
CA ASN A 134 9.73 0.34 14.01
C ASN A 134 10.57 -0.13 15.21
N ALA A 135 9.92 -0.45 16.34
CA ALA A 135 10.59 -1.00 17.52
C ALA A 135 11.31 -2.33 17.23
N ASP A 136 10.67 -3.24 16.48
CA ASP A 136 11.31 -4.48 16.03
C ASP A 136 12.49 -4.18 15.09
N GLU A 137 12.34 -3.24 14.13
CA GLU A 137 13.38 -2.89 13.16
C GLU A 137 14.59 -2.18 13.77
N GLU A 138 14.45 -1.53 14.92
CA GLU A 138 15.60 -0.98 15.65
C GLU A 138 16.61 -2.07 16.01
N GLY A 139 16.13 -3.31 16.25
CA GLY A 139 16.96 -4.48 16.54
C GLY A 139 17.68 -5.08 15.34
N PHE A 140 17.30 -4.71 14.10
CA PHE A 140 17.81 -5.32 12.86
C PHE A 140 18.58 -4.34 11.95
N ALA A 141 19.27 -3.36 12.54
CA ALA A 141 20.15 -2.41 11.84
C ALA A 141 19.43 -1.49 10.83
N ALA A 142 18.20 -1.06 11.13
CA ALA A 142 17.48 0.00 10.41
C ALA A 142 17.29 -0.28 8.89
N SER A 143 16.96 -1.52 8.54
CA SER A 143 16.49 -1.85 7.20
C SER A 143 15.06 -1.34 7.05
N PRO A 144 14.75 -0.34 6.18
CA PRO A 144 13.40 0.21 6.07
C PRO A 144 12.51 -0.70 5.20
N ILE A 145 12.55 -2.00 5.46
CA ILE A 145 11.74 -2.97 4.73
C ILE A 145 10.27 -2.78 5.11
N SER A 146 9.98 -2.51 6.39
CA SER A 146 8.67 -2.11 6.91
C SER A 146 8.04 -0.98 6.11
N TYR A 147 8.84 -0.01 5.68
CA TYR A 147 8.38 1.17 4.96
C TYR A 147 7.59 0.82 3.71
N PHE A 148 8.13 -0.11 2.91
CA PHE A 148 7.52 -0.48 1.64
C PHE A 148 6.25 -1.31 1.86
N GLY A 149 6.25 -2.24 2.82
CA GLY A 149 5.04 -3.00 3.13
C GLY A 149 3.94 -2.12 3.75
N LEU A 150 4.34 -1.13 4.56
CA LEU A 150 3.43 -0.14 5.11
C LEU A 150 2.80 0.73 4.03
N LEU A 151 3.60 1.32 3.15
CA LEU A 151 3.06 2.15 2.06
C LEU A 151 2.19 1.34 1.13
N MET A 152 2.63 0.15 0.72
CA MET A 152 1.81 -0.73 -0.10
C MET A 152 0.48 -1.05 0.56
N THR A 153 0.48 -1.38 1.86
CA THR A 153 -0.76 -1.70 2.55
C THR A 153 -1.67 -0.49 2.72
N VAL A 154 -1.16 0.63 3.24
CA VAL A 154 -1.95 1.85 3.43
C VAL A 154 -2.52 2.28 2.09
N THR A 155 -1.69 2.40 1.05
CA THR A 155 -2.16 2.77 -0.29
C THR A 155 -3.14 1.74 -0.87
N THR A 156 -2.97 0.44 -0.61
CA THR A 156 -3.93 -0.59 -1.04
C THR A 156 -5.28 -0.41 -0.36
N GLN A 157 -5.32 -0.31 0.97
CA GLN A 157 -6.57 -0.11 1.72
C GLN A 157 -7.28 1.16 1.26
N VAL A 158 -6.48 2.21 1.05
CA VAL A 158 -6.91 3.49 0.50
C VAL A 158 -7.56 3.33 -0.87
N ILE A 159 -6.85 2.74 -1.84
CA ILE A 159 -7.36 2.57 -3.20
C ILE A 159 -8.57 1.63 -3.24
N VAL A 160 -8.56 0.55 -2.46
CA VAL A 160 -9.69 -0.39 -2.34
C VAL A 160 -10.94 0.31 -1.80
N SER A 161 -10.79 1.22 -0.83
CA SER A 161 -11.92 2.00 -0.29
C SER A 161 -12.61 2.88 -1.35
N TYR A 162 -11.88 3.29 -2.40
CA TYR A 162 -12.43 4.02 -3.54
C TYR A 162 -13.15 3.12 -4.54
N ALA A 163 -12.58 1.95 -4.83
CA ALA A 163 -13.18 0.97 -5.74
C ALA A 163 -14.45 0.33 -5.15
N SER A 164 -14.59 0.29 -3.82
CA SER A 164 -15.78 -0.24 -3.13
C SER A 164 -16.19 0.67 -1.94
N PRO A 165 -16.85 1.81 -2.20
CA PRO A 165 -17.19 2.80 -1.17
C PRO A 165 -18.14 2.26 -0.08
N GLU A 166 -19.00 1.31 -0.45
CA GLU A 166 -19.95 0.63 0.45
C GLU A 166 -19.25 -0.25 1.50
N SER A 167 -17.98 -0.62 1.25
CA SER A 167 -17.15 -1.41 2.15
C SER A 167 -16.21 -0.58 3.02
N SER A 168 -16.37 0.75 3.08
CA SER A 168 -15.42 1.66 3.75
C SER A 168 -15.45 1.55 5.29
N SER A 169 -14.93 0.44 5.81
CA SER A 169 -14.53 0.31 7.23
C SER A 169 -13.34 1.20 7.56
N HIS A 170 -12.51 1.58 6.58
CA HIS A 170 -11.29 2.38 6.76
C HIS A 170 -11.31 3.70 5.95
N PRO A 171 -11.92 4.79 6.46
CA PRO A 171 -12.04 6.05 5.75
C PRO A 171 -10.73 6.87 5.67
N SER A 172 -10.70 7.81 4.72
CA SER A 172 -9.72 8.89 4.54
C SER A 172 -8.33 8.46 4.07
N THR A 173 -8.09 8.71 2.80
CA THR A 173 -7.06 8.06 1.99
C THR A 173 -5.76 8.84 1.88
N ARG A 174 -5.87 10.13 1.59
CA ARG A 174 -4.71 11.02 1.42
C ARG A 174 -4.04 11.35 2.75
N THR A 175 -4.82 11.60 3.80
CA THR A 175 -4.28 11.92 5.13
C THR A 175 -3.56 10.74 5.76
N ARG A 176 -4.12 9.52 5.67
CA ARG A 176 -3.45 8.31 6.15
C ARG A 176 -2.11 8.09 5.46
N LEU A 177 -2.06 8.26 4.14
CA LEU A 177 -0.80 8.19 3.37
C LEU A 177 0.21 9.25 3.82
N ALA A 178 -0.22 10.50 3.99
CA ALA A 178 0.66 11.60 4.40
C ALA A 178 1.22 11.40 5.82
N GLU A 179 0.40 10.94 6.76
CA GLU A 179 0.82 10.62 8.13
C GLU A 179 1.78 9.44 8.17
N ALA A 180 1.48 8.37 7.42
CA ALA A 180 2.35 7.23 7.23
C ALA A 180 3.73 7.64 6.67
N GLN A 181 3.74 8.44 5.59
CA GLN A 181 4.98 8.96 5.00
C GLN A 181 5.77 9.81 6.00
N THR A 182 5.10 10.73 6.70
CA THR A 182 5.71 11.61 7.70
C THR A 182 6.40 10.81 8.81
N ARG A 183 5.71 9.81 9.36
CA ARG A 183 6.24 8.96 10.44
C ARG A 183 7.45 8.17 10.01
N VAL A 184 7.45 7.64 8.79
CA VAL A 184 8.59 6.86 8.32
C VAL A 184 9.78 7.76 8.03
N LEU A 185 9.57 8.95 7.46
CA LEU A 185 10.63 9.95 7.32
C LEU A 185 11.23 10.31 8.69
N GLN A 186 10.41 10.48 9.73
CA GLN A 186 10.88 10.72 11.10
C GLN A 186 11.73 9.56 11.63
N PHE A 187 11.26 8.31 11.48
CA PHE A 187 11.99 7.12 11.90
C PHE A 187 13.36 7.01 11.22
N VAL A 188 13.41 7.14 9.88
CA VAL A 188 14.66 7.06 9.13
C VAL A 188 15.60 8.22 9.45
N SER A 189 15.07 9.42 9.67
CA SER A 189 15.87 10.59 10.07
C SER A 189 16.44 10.45 11.49
N ALA A 190 15.75 9.74 12.38
CA ALA A 190 16.23 9.49 13.74
C ALA A 190 17.34 8.43 13.79
N LYS A 191 17.46 7.56 12.78
CA LYS A 191 18.54 6.58 12.66
C LYS A 191 19.75 7.23 11.99
N GLN A 192 20.83 7.47 12.75
CA GLN A 192 22.11 7.90 12.17
C GLN A 192 22.87 6.68 11.66
N GLY A 193 23.11 6.57 10.36
CA GLY A 193 23.87 5.46 9.78
C GLY A 193 24.21 5.65 8.29
N PRO A 194 25.26 4.98 7.78
CA PRO A 194 25.60 5.03 6.37
C PRO A 194 24.45 4.50 5.51
N GLY A 195 23.86 5.36 4.69
CA GLY A 195 22.80 4.97 3.74
C GLY A 195 21.38 5.27 4.18
N THR A 196 21.12 6.07 5.23
CA THR A 196 19.76 6.59 5.50
C THR A 196 19.32 7.64 4.49
N GLU A 197 20.25 8.47 3.99
CA GLU A 197 19.98 9.47 2.96
C GLU A 197 19.46 8.90 1.64
N LYS A 198 19.97 7.74 1.19
CA LYS A 198 19.44 7.07 -0.02
C LYS A 198 17.98 6.62 0.17
N TYR A 199 17.59 6.26 1.40
CA TYR A 199 16.23 5.83 1.68
C TYR A 199 15.28 7.01 1.72
N LYS A 200 15.71 8.18 2.18
CA LYS A 200 14.88 9.39 2.17
C LYS A 200 14.35 9.73 0.78
N GLY A 201 15.23 9.77 -0.23
CA GLY A 201 14.82 10.03 -1.61
C GLY A 201 13.88 8.96 -2.19
N THR A 202 14.11 7.69 -1.85
CA THR A 202 13.18 6.61 -2.23
C THR A 202 11.84 6.74 -1.53
N ILE A 203 11.84 7.11 -0.24
CA ILE A 203 10.64 7.32 0.57
C ILE A 203 9.79 8.43 -0.06
N GLU A 204 10.39 9.59 -0.30
CA GLU A 204 9.73 10.73 -0.92
C GLU A 204 9.18 10.40 -2.31
N GLY A 205 9.98 9.75 -3.16
CA GLY A 205 9.56 9.37 -4.51
C GLY A 205 8.41 8.36 -4.54
N VAL A 206 8.45 7.33 -3.71
CA VAL A 206 7.35 6.35 -3.60
C VAL A 206 6.10 6.99 -3.01
N GLY A 207 6.25 7.85 -2.00
CA GLY A 207 5.12 8.59 -1.42
C GLY A 207 4.42 9.48 -2.44
N ALA A 208 5.18 10.24 -3.24
CA ALA A 208 4.64 11.06 -4.33
C ALA A 208 3.90 10.20 -5.37
N TYR A 209 4.52 9.09 -5.81
CA TYR A 209 3.88 8.15 -6.73
C TYR A 209 2.55 7.60 -6.19
N MET A 210 2.49 7.23 -4.91
CA MET A 210 1.27 6.72 -4.30
C MET A 210 0.20 7.82 -4.15
N ALA A 211 0.60 9.06 -3.89
CA ALA A 211 -0.31 10.20 -3.88
C ALA A 211 -0.92 10.46 -5.26
N ASP A 212 -0.13 10.38 -6.33
CA ASP A 212 -0.62 10.48 -7.72
C ASP A 212 -1.63 9.37 -8.04
N MET A 213 -1.42 8.16 -7.51
CA MET A 213 -2.37 7.06 -7.66
C MET A 213 -3.68 7.30 -6.92
N ILE A 214 -3.66 7.97 -5.76
CA ILE A 214 -4.87 8.42 -5.06
C ILE A 214 -5.59 9.47 -5.90
N ASP A 215 -4.88 10.45 -6.45
CA ASP A 215 -5.47 11.50 -7.28
C ASP A 215 -6.11 10.91 -8.55
N PHE A 216 -5.45 9.92 -9.14
CA PHE A 216 -6.04 9.14 -10.24
C PHE A 216 -7.31 8.40 -9.79
N ALA A 217 -7.31 7.79 -8.60
CA ALA A 217 -8.51 7.13 -8.06
C ALA A 217 -9.65 8.11 -7.80
N ASP A 218 -9.35 9.31 -7.26
CA ASP A 218 -10.32 10.37 -7.04
C ASP A 218 -10.94 10.86 -8.35
N ALA A 219 -10.10 11.08 -9.38
CA ALA A 219 -10.56 11.51 -10.71
C ALA A 219 -11.43 10.46 -11.42
N ASN A 220 -11.21 9.17 -11.14
CA ASN A 220 -11.95 8.06 -11.74
C ASN A 220 -13.06 7.52 -10.84
N ARG A 221 -13.32 8.16 -9.70
CA ARG A 221 -14.43 7.79 -8.83
C ARG A 221 -15.73 8.08 -9.58
N ALA A 222 -16.50 7.03 -9.89
CA ALA A 222 -17.84 7.20 -10.45
C ALA A 222 -18.63 8.18 -9.57
N PRO A 223 -19.31 9.19 -10.14
CA PRO A 223 -20.15 10.07 -9.35
C PRO A 223 -21.12 9.18 -8.59
N ARG A 224 -21.19 9.36 -7.26
CA ARG A 224 -22.24 8.72 -6.46
C ARG A 224 -23.55 8.96 -7.21
N SER A 225 -24.18 7.90 -7.72
CA SER A 225 -25.50 8.06 -8.30
C SER A 225 -26.31 8.80 -7.25
N LYS A 226 -26.88 9.94 -7.64
CA LYS A 226 -27.87 10.63 -6.82
C LYS A 226 -29.10 9.73 -6.81
N GLU A 227 -29.07 8.66 -6.05
CA GLU A 227 -30.25 7.89 -5.64
C GLU A 227 -30.67 8.50 -4.31
N ARG A 228 -31.56 9.51 -4.39
CA ARG A 228 -33.03 9.42 -4.26
C ARG A 228 -33.44 9.19 -2.82
#